data_AF-A0AB33GEC3-F1
#
_entry.id   AF-A0AB33GEC3-F1
#
_cell.length_a   1.000
_cell.length_b   1.000
_cell.length_c   1.000
_cell.angle_alpha   90.00
_cell.angle_beta   90.00
_cell.angle_gamma   90.00
#
_symmetry.space_group_name_H-M   'P 1'
#
loop_
_entity.id
_entity.type
_entity.pdbx_description
1 polymer ?
#
loop_
_entity_poly.entity_id
_entity_poly.type
_entity_poly.pdbx_seq_one_letter_code
_entity_poly.pdbx_strand_id
1 'polypeptide(L)'
;MAQLISSLIKWALFFGILYLIFTNFGTFLIILFVLIAIGYYLVYQFKKKIREASSGSGTHFKFTFNGQDFSQAGANNFNFNDFQEQFRRGNFQAAPQFGEVSKAKEFFGFTSDPTKEEIKKRYKELARKYHPDINDHGDELMQQLNHYKDVLLKAFP
;
A
#
# COMPACT_ATOMS: atom_id res chain seq x y z
N MET A 1 -43.27 78.66 10.25
CA MET A 1 -41.89 78.38 10.72
C MET A 1 -41.83 77.20 11.69
N ALA A 2 -42.55 77.22 12.83
CA ALA A 2 -42.49 76.14 13.83
C ALA A 2 -42.81 74.72 13.28
N GLN A 3 -43.83 74.59 12.43
CA GLN A 3 -44.23 73.30 11.81
C GLN A 3 -43.19 72.74 10.83
N LEU A 4 -42.44 73.62 10.16
CA LEU A 4 -41.35 73.21 9.26
C LEU A 4 -40.15 72.71 10.07
N ILE A 5 -39.82 73.40 11.17
CA ILE A 5 -38.73 73.03 12.08
C ILE A 5 -39.02 71.68 12.76
N SER A 6 -40.25 71.48 13.26
CA SER A 6 -40.63 70.19 13.87
C SER A 6 -40.62 69.03 12.87
N SER A 7 -40.96 69.29 11.61
CA SER A 7 -40.91 68.27 10.56
C SER A 7 -39.47 67.95 10.17
N LEU A 8 -38.61 68.97 10.08
CA LEU A 8 -37.18 68.81 9.77
C LEU A 8 -36.46 67.98 10.84
N ILE A 9 -36.77 68.20 12.12
CA ILE A 9 -36.21 67.44 13.25
C ILE A 9 -36.61 65.97 13.19
N LYS A 10 -37.86 65.66 12.84
CA LYS A 10 -38.35 64.27 12.69
C LYS A 10 -37.64 63.54 11.56
N TRP A 11 -37.47 64.20 10.41
CA TRP A 11 -36.70 63.65 9.28
C TRP A 11 -35.22 63.46 9.62
N ALA A 12 -34.59 64.42 10.31
CA ALA A 12 -33.20 64.31 10.75
C ALA A 12 -32.98 63.14 11.72
N LEU A 13 -33.90 62.92 12.68
CA LEU A 13 -33.88 61.76 13.57
C LEU A 13 -34.07 60.45 12.82
N PHE A 14 -35.03 60.40 11.89
CA PHE A 14 -35.28 59.22 11.06
C PHE A 14 -34.05 58.84 10.24
N PHE A 15 -33.46 59.80 9.51
CA PHE A 15 -32.24 59.56 8.73
C PHE A 15 -31.02 59.29 9.60
N GLY A 16 -30.92 59.88 10.80
CA GLY A 16 -29.84 59.59 11.75
C GLY A 16 -29.88 58.15 12.27
N ILE A 17 -31.06 57.65 12.63
CA ILE A 17 -31.27 56.25 13.02
C ILE A 17 -31.03 55.32 11.83
N LEU A 18 -31.53 55.68 10.65
CA LEU A 18 -31.32 54.93 9.42
C LEU A 18 -29.83 54.84 9.08
N TYR A 19 -29.07 55.94 9.20
CA TYR A 19 -27.63 55.98 9.01
C TYR A 19 -26.88 55.10 10.01
N LEU A 20 -27.27 55.14 11.29
CA LEU A 20 -26.70 54.27 12.33
C LEU A 20 -26.94 52.79 12.01
N ILE A 21 -28.14 52.43 11.53
CA ILE A 21 -28.44 51.06 11.10
C ILE A 21 -27.65 50.72 9.86
N PHE A 22 -27.71 51.50 8.77
CA PHE A 22 -27.05 51.18 7.50
C PHE A 22 -25.52 51.17 7.59
N THR A 23 -24.90 52.07 8.35
CA THR A 23 -23.44 52.07 8.55
C THR A 23 -23.01 50.82 9.32
N ASN A 24 -23.68 50.47 10.42
CA ASN A 24 -23.34 49.26 11.18
C ASN A 24 -23.77 47.96 10.45
N PHE A 25 -24.87 48.00 9.72
CA PHE A 25 -25.40 46.88 8.93
C PHE A 25 -24.53 46.60 7.72
N GLY A 26 -24.02 47.63 7.04
CA GLY A 26 -23.03 47.48 5.97
C GLY A 26 -21.76 46.81 6.48
N THR A 27 -21.22 47.27 7.61
CA THR A 27 -20.07 46.61 8.26
C THR A 27 -20.36 45.17 8.66
N PHE A 28 -21.56 44.89 9.20
CA PHE A 28 -22.00 43.53 9.52
C PHE A 28 -22.02 42.61 8.28
N LEU A 29 -22.53 43.09 7.14
CA LEU A 29 -22.55 42.32 5.90
C LEU A 29 -21.14 42.04 5.36
N ILE A 30 -20.23 43.02 5.45
CA ILE A 30 -18.82 42.85 5.05
C ILE A 30 -18.16 41.77 5.94
N ILE A 31 -18.34 41.85 7.26
CA ILE A 31 -17.79 40.85 8.20
C ILE A 31 -18.37 39.47 7.91
N LEU A 32 -19.69 39.36 7.65
CA LEU A 32 -20.34 38.11 7.31
C LEU A 32 -19.74 37.49 6.04
N PHE A 33 -19.52 38.29 5.00
CA PHE A 33 -18.93 37.81 3.75
C PHE A 33 -17.47 37.36 3.95
N VAL A 34 -16.69 38.09 4.75
CA VAL A 34 -15.32 37.71 5.11
C VAL A 34 -15.29 36.39 5.89
N LEU A 35 -16.18 36.20 6.86
CA LEU A 35 -16.28 34.94 7.61
C LEU A 35 -16.64 33.75 6.72
N ILE A 36 -17.59 33.95 5.80
CA ILE A 36 -17.96 32.91 4.81
C ILE A 36 -16.78 32.60 3.89
N ALA A 37 -16.06 33.62 3.40
CA ALA A 37 -14.88 33.43 2.54
C ALA A 37 -13.75 32.69 3.28
N ILE A 38 -13.48 33.02 4.55
CA ILE A 38 -12.52 32.31 5.40
C ILE A 38 -12.96 30.85 5.60
N GLY A 39 -14.23 30.61 5.93
CA GLY A 39 -14.79 29.27 6.07
C GLY A 39 -14.66 28.44 4.78
N TYR A 40 -14.99 29.03 3.64
CA TYR A 40 -14.81 28.41 2.33
C TYR A 40 -13.34 28.09 2.04
N TYR A 41 -12.42 29.02 2.33
CA TYR A 41 -10.98 28.82 2.17
C TYR A 41 -10.45 27.69 3.06
N LEU A 42 -10.89 27.61 4.31
CA LEU A 42 -10.53 26.53 5.23
C LEU A 42 -11.04 25.17 4.74
N VAL A 43 -12.30 25.09 4.29
CA VAL A 43 -12.87 23.86 3.71
C VAL A 43 -12.12 23.47 2.43
N TYR A 44 -11.78 24.44 1.57
CA TYR A 44 -10.98 24.20 0.38
C TYR A 44 -9.59 23.67 0.73
N GLN A 45 -8.89 24.28 1.68
CA GLN A 45 -7.59 23.83 2.17
C GLN A 45 -7.66 22.44 2.81
N PHE A 46 -8.72 22.15 3.57
CA PHE A 46 -8.91 20.84 4.19
C PHE A 46 -9.24 19.76 3.14
N LYS A 47 -10.14 20.05 2.18
CA LYS A 47 -10.40 19.17 1.04
C LYS A 47 -9.15 18.95 0.19
N LYS A 48 -8.32 19.98 0.00
CA LYS A 48 -7.05 19.88 -0.71
C LYS A 48 -6.06 19.01 0.05
N LYS A 49 -5.88 19.21 1.36
CA LYS A 49 -5.03 18.35 2.20
C LYS A 49 -5.51 16.90 2.25
N ILE A 50 -6.82 16.66 2.34
CA ILE A 50 -7.37 15.30 2.24
C ILE A 50 -7.17 14.74 0.84
N ARG A 51 -7.37 15.55 -0.21
CA ARG A 51 -7.14 15.12 -1.59
C ARG A 51 -5.68 14.77 -1.81
N GLU A 52 -4.73 15.57 -1.35
CA GLU A 52 -3.29 15.29 -1.41
C GLU A 52 -2.89 14.11 -0.53
N ALA A 53 -3.51 13.96 0.64
CA ALA A 53 -3.40 12.76 1.47
C ALA A 53 -4.14 11.54 0.89
N SER A 54 -4.90 11.68 -0.19
CA SER A 54 -5.64 10.59 -0.86
C SER A 54 -5.13 10.32 -2.28
N SER A 55 -4.55 11.30 -2.96
CA SER A 55 -3.75 11.19 -4.18
C SER A 55 -2.29 10.88 -3.86
N GLY A 56 -1.91 11.01 -2.59
CA GLY A 56 -0.71 10.46 -1.96
C GLY A 56 -1.10 9.69 -0.70
N SER A 57 -1.53 8.44 -0.86
CA SER A 57 -1.70 7.46 0.21
C SER A 57 -2.76 7.79 1.27
N GLY A 58 -4.03 7.58 0.92
CA GLY A 58 -5.06 7.40 1.95
C GLY A 58 -4.71 6.14 2.72
N THR A 59 -4.15 6.27 3.93
CA THR A 59 -3.82 5.16 4.84
C THR A 59 -3.28 3.92 4.13
N HIS A 60 -2.42 4.09 3.13
CA HIS A 60 -1.66 2.98 2.58
C HIS A 60 -0.37 2.99 3.37
N PHE A 61 -0.17 1.96 4.20
CA PHE A 61 1.16 1.57 4.62
C PHE A 61 2.00 1.43 3.33
N LYS A 62 2.78 2.46 3.01
CA LYS A 62 3.68 2.43 1.87
C LYS A 62 4.89 1.64 2.34
N PHE A 63 4.84 0.33 2.15
CA PHE A 63 6.02 -0.51 2.20
C PHE A 63 6.92 -0.10 1.02
N THR A 64 7.78 0.89 1.23
CA THR A 64 8.87 1.17 0.30
C THR A 64 9.92 0.09 0.51
N PHE A 65 9.86 -0.96 -0.28
CA PHE A 65 10.97 -1.90 -0.38
C PHE A 65 12.11 -1.18 -1.10
N ASN A 66 13.07 -0.65 -0.34
CA ASN A 66 14.28 -0.08 -0.91
C ASN A 66 15.25 -1.24 -1.20
N GLY A 67 15.52 -1.51 -2.47
CA GLY A 67 16.43 -2.59 -2.89
C GLY A 67 17.87 -2.39 -2.39
N GLN A 68 18.24 -1.18 -1.95
CA GLN A 68 19.52 -0.95 -1.28
C GLN A 68 19.64 -1.70 0.05
N ASP A 69 18.55 -1.87 0.80
CA ASP A 69 18.57 -2.56 2.11
C ASP A 69 18.76 -4.08 1.97
N PHE A 70 18.39 -4.66 0.81
CA PHE A 70 18.61 -6.08 0.50
C PHE A 70 20.02 -6.40 0.01
N SER A 71 20.78 -5.39 -0.44
CA SER A 71 22.16 -5.61 -0.91
C SER A 71 23.14 -5.99 0.21
N GLN A 72 22.75 -5.79 1.47
CA GLN A 72 23.62 -6.01 2.63
C GLN A 72 23.32 -7.32 3.38
N ALA A 73 22.18 -7.97 3.12
CA ALA A 73 21.71 -9.15 3.84
C ALA A 73 21.63 -10.40 2.95
N GLY A 74 22.78 -10.92 2.53
CA GLY A 74 22.87 -12.27 1.97
C GLY A 74 23.55 -12.32 0.61
N ALA A 75 24.69 -13.00 0.57
CA ALA A 75 25.50 -13.27 -0.60
C ALA A 75 24.77 -14.16 -1.63
N ASN A 76 23.79 -13.61 -2.33
CA ASN A 76 23.35 -14.06 -3.64
C ASN A 76 22.79 -12.87 -4.40
N ASN A 77 23.44 -12.56 -5.51
CA ASN A 77 23.31 -11.34 -6.31
C ASN A 77 21.91 -11.22 -6.98
N PHE A 78 20.86 -11.01 -6.19
CA PHE A 78 19.49 -10.93 -6.69
C PHE A 78 19.30 -9.61 -7.46
N ASN A 79 19.33 -9.70 -8.79
CA ASN A 79 19.18 -8.54 -9.67
C ASN A 79 17.70 -8.27 -9.95
N PHE A 80 17.16 -7.24 -9.30
CA PHE A 80 15.76 -6.84 -9.41
C PHE A 80 15.34 -6.48 -10.85
N ASN A 81 16.27 -5.97 -11.66
CA ASN A 81 15.99 -5.63 -13.06
C ASN A 81 15.73 -6.88 -13.92
N ASP A 82 16.44 -7.97 -13.65
CA ASP A 82 16.28 -9.25 -14.35
C ASP A 82 14.91 -9.87 -14.05
N PHE A 83 14.48 -9.78 -12.79
CA PHE A 83 13.14 -10.20 -12.36
C PHE A 83 12.04 -9.38 -13.04
N GLN A 84 12.18 -8.05 -13.08
CA GLN A 84 11.21 -7.16 -13.71
C GLN A 84 11.11 -7.40 -15.23
N GLU A 85 12.22 -7.68 -15.91
CA GLU A 85 12.19 -8.03 -17.33
C GLU A 85 11.50 -9.37 -17.60
N GLN A 86 11.68 -10.38 -16.75
CA GLN A 86 10.99 -11.67 -16.87
C GLN A 86 9.47 -11.53 -16.70
N PHE A 87 9.03 -10.70 -15.74
CA PHE A 87 7.61 -10.36 -15.57
C PHE A 87 7.02 -9.65 -16.79
N ARG A 88 7.77 -8.68 -17.34
CA ARG A 88 7.33 -7.89 -18.49
C ARG A 88 7.25 -8.71 -19.78
N ARG A 89 8.12 -9.70 -19.95
CA ARG A 89 8.13 -10.59 -21.12
C ARG A 89 7.01 -11.64 -21.09
N GLY A 90 6.21 -11.70 -20.01
CA GLY A 90 5.10 -12.64 -19.88
C GLY A 90 5.52 -14.12 -19.90
N ASN A 91 6.82 -14.38 -19.91
CA ASN A 91 7.40 -15.71 -20.04
C ASN A 91 7.76 -16.23 -18.65
N PHE A 92 6.73 -16.47 -17.83
CA PHE A 92 6.83 -17.22 -16.57
C PHE A 92 7.03 -18.71 -16.87
N GLN A 93 8.04 -19.05 -17.67
CA GLN A 93 8.52 -20.42 -17.77
C GLN A 93 9.32 -20.72 -16.51
N ALA A 94 8.58 -21.01 -15.43
CA ALA A 94 9.01 -21.76 -14.26
C ALA A 94 10.47 -21.49 -13.82
N ALA A 95 10.77 -20.22 -13.49
CA ALA A 95 11.71 -19.99 -12.41
C ALA A 95 11.14 -20.76 -11.21
N PRO A 96 11.87 -21.74 -10.63
CA PRO A 96 11.37 -22.44 -9.46
C PRO A 96 10.98 -21.36 -8.46
N GLN A 97 9.71 -21.33 -8.07
CA GLN A 97 9.24 -20.32 -7.14
C GLN A 97 10.22 -20.35 -5.98
N PHE A 98 10.82 -19.23 -5.59
CA PHE A 98 11.81 -19.22 -4.50
C PHE A 98 11.27 -19.92 -3.24
N GLY A 99 9.94 -19.90 -3.05
CA GLY A 99 9.25 -20.67 -2.01
C GLY A 99 9.22 -22.20 -2.24
N GLU A 100 9.18 -22.69 -3.47
CA GLU A 100 9.09 -24.12 -3.79
C GLU A 100 10.43 -24.85 -3.61
N VAL A 101 11.55 -24.23 -3.99
CA VAL A 101 12.90 -24.77 -3.67
C VAL A 101 13.14 -24.71 -2.17
N SER A 102 12.70 -23.65 -1.50
CA SER A 102 12.79 -23.54 -0.04
C SER A 102 11.97 -24.64 0.65
N LYS A 103 10.72 -24.86 0.23
CA LYS A 103 9.86 -25.94 0.73
C LYS A 103 10.44 -27.31 0.44
N ALA A 104 11.03 -27.51 -0.74
CA ALA A 104 11.68 -28.77 -1.08
C ALA A 104 12.92 -29.02 -0.20
N LYS A 105 13.72 -27.98 0.08
CA LYS A 105 14.85 -28.08 1.03
C LYS A 105 14.37 -28.44 2.43
N GLU A 106 13.29 -27.81 2.90
CA GLU A 106 12.68 -28.12 4.20
C GLU A 106 12.13 -29.55 4.27
N PHE A 107 11.41 -30.00 3.23
CA PHE A 107 10.87 -31.37 3.14
C PHE A 107 11.95 -32.45 3.17
N PHE A 108 13.08 -32.19 2.51
CA PHE A 108 14.24 -33.09 2.52
C PHE A 108 15.15 -32.90 3.75
N GLY A 109 14.93 -31.85 4.56
CA GLY A 109 15.73 -31.53 5.73
C GLY A 109 17.13 -30.99 5.40
N PHE A 110 17.30 -30.32 4.27
CA PHE A 110 18.57 -29.70 3.89
C PHE A 110 18.71 -28.31 4.53
N THR A 111 19.75 -28.12 5.34
CA THR A 111 20.09 -26.82 5.96
C THR A 111 21.01 -25.95 5.11
N SER A 112 21.65 -26.54 4.10
CA SER A 112 22.55 -25.90 3.13
C SER A 112 22.16 -26.27 1.71
N ASP A 113 22.80 -25.67 0.71
CA ASP A 113 22.57 -26.01 -0.69
C ASP A 113 23.07 -27.44 -0.98
N PRO A 114 22.16 -28.38 -1.32
CA PRO A 114 22.51 -29.78 -1.44
C PRO A 114 23.12 -30.10 -2.81
N THR A 115 24.06 -31.02 -2.85
CA THR A 115 24.58 -31.57 -4.10
C THR A 115 23.61 -32.59 -4.73
N LYS A 116 23.73 -32.82 -6.03
CA LYS A 116 22.93 -33.81 -6.77
C LYS A 116 22.97 -35.21 -6.16
N GLU A 117 24.12 -35.61 -5.62
CA GLU A 117 24.30 -36.91 -4.98
C GLU A 117 23.54 -36.99 -3.65
N GLU A 118 23.58 -35.93 -2.86
CA GLU A 118 22.86 -35.82 -1.59
C GLU A 118 21.35 -35.81 -1.79
N ILE A 119 20.85 -35.08 -2.80
CA ILE A 119 19.43 -35.10 -3.18
C ILE A 119 18.99 -36.54 -3.51
N LYS A 120 19.76 -37.25 -4.34
CA LYS A 120 19.46 -38.65 -4.70
C LYS A 120 19.51 -39.60 -3.52
N LYS A 121 20.47 -39.41 -2.60
CA LYS A 121 20.61 -40.24 -1.40
C LYS A 121 19.41 -40.05 -0.46
N ARG A 122 19.07 -38.80 -0.13
CA ARG A 122 17.92 -38.47 0.71
C ARG A 122 16.59 -38.90 0.09
N TYR A 123 16.45 -38.75 -1.23
CA TYR A 123 15.28 -39.24 -1.94
C TYR A 123 15.08 -40.75 -1.74
N LYS A 124 16.14 -41.56 -1.85
CA LYS A 124 16.04 -43.02 -1.63
C LYS A 124 15.66 -43.37 -0.19
N GLU A 125 16.16 -42.63 0.79
CA GLU A 125 15.81 -42.81 2.20
C GLU A 125 14.32 -42.50 2.44
N LEU A 126 13.84 -41.37 1.94
CA LEU A 126 12.45 -40.94 2.08
C LEU A 126 11.48 -41.81 1.27
N ALA A 127 11.87 -42.25 0.07
CA ALA A 127 11.04 -43.11 -0.78
C ALA A 127 10.78 -44.49 -0.13
N ARG A 128 11.75 -45.02 0.62
CA ARG A 128 11.54 -46.27 1.39
C ARG A 128 10.62 -46.06 2.59
N LYS A 129 10.58 -44.85 3.15
CA LYS A 129 9.71 -44.51 4.28
C LYS A 129 8.28 -44.19 3.86
N TYR A 130 8.12 -43.54 2.71
CA TYR A 130 6.83 -43.10 2.18
C TYR A 130 6.27 -44.02 1.10
N HIS A 131 6.81 -45.22 0.94
CA HIS A 131 6.29 -46.20 0.00
C HIS A 131 4.85 -46.58 0.39
N PRO A 132 3.89 -46.60 -0.55
CA PRO A 132 2.50 -46.92 -0.24
C PRO A 132 2.32 -48.31 0.40
N ASP A 133 3.14 -49.30 0.02
CA ASP A 133 3.12 -50.62 0.66
C ASP A 133 3.53 -50.62 2.15
N ILE A 134 4.21 -49.58 2.61
CA ILE A 134 4.70 -49.45 4.00
C ILE A 134 3.89 -48.40 4.76
N ASN A 135 3.35 -47.40 4.05
CA ASN A 135 2.66 -46.26 4.63
C ASN A 135 1.16 -46.31 4.29
N ASP A 136 0.35 -46.62 5.30
CA ASP A 136 -1.13 -46.75 5.20
C ASP A 136 -1.86 -45.43 4.86
N HIS A 137 -1.12 -44.32 4.73
CA HIS A 137 -1.63 -42.97 4.46
C HIS A 137 -1.68 -42.58 2.97
N GLY A 138 -1.57 -43.56 2.05
CA GLY A 138 -1.78 -43.35 0.61
C GLY A 138 -0.60 -42.72 -0.15
N ASP A 139 -0.79 -42.54 -1.45
CA ASP A 139 0.26 -42.14 -2.42
C ASP A 139 0.70 -40.67 -2.33
N GLU A 140 0.03 -39.86 -1.51
CA GLU A 140 0.20 -38.40 -1.50
C GLU A 140 1.64 -37.98 -1.12
N LEU A 141 2.23 -38.65 -0.12
CA LEU A 141 3.59 -38.35 0.34
C LEU A 141 4.65 -38.73 -0.70
N MET A 142 4.40 -39.79 -1.47
CA MET A 142 5.31 -40.22 -2.54
C MET A 142 5.22 -39.26 -3.75
N GLN A 143 4.02 -38.79 -4.08
CA GLN A 143 3.82 -37.78 -5.13
C GLN A 143 4.53 -36.46 -4.78
N GLN A 144 4.39 -36.00 -3.53
CA GLN A 144 5.10 -34.81 -3.06
C GLN A 144 6.63 -34.98 -3.09
N LEU A 145 7.13 -36.16 -2.67
CA LEU A 145 8.55 -36.47 -2.72
C LEU A 145 9.10 -36.42 -4.16
N ASN A 146 8.37 -36.97 -5.13
CA ASN A 146 8.75 -36.94 -6.54
C ASN A 146 8.81 -35.51 -7.08
N HIS A 147 7.77 -34.73 -6.78
CA HIS A 147 7.68 -33.33 -7.19
C HIS A 147 8.85 -32.50 -6.65
N TYR A 148 9.12 -32.60 -5.34
CA TYR A 148 10.21 -31.86 -4.71
C TYR A 148 11.60 -32.31 -5.16
N LYS A 149 11.79 -33.60 -5.47
CA LYS A 149 13.03 -34.08 -6.10
C LYS A 149 13.28 -33.36 -7.43
N ASP A 150 12.28 -33.27 -8.28
CA ASP A 150 12.43 -32.70 -9.62
C ASP A 150 12.69 -31.19 -9.55
N VAL A 151 12.04 -30.50 -8.61
CA VAL A 151 12.33 -29.09 -8.29
C VAL A 151 13.78 -28.89 -7.85
N LEU A 152 14.28 -29.72 -6.92
CA LEU A 152 15.66 -29.61 -6.43
C LEU A 152 16.68 -29.93 -7.53
N LEU A 153 16.45 -30.95 -8.35
CA LEU A 153 17.35 -31.30 -9.45
C LEU A 153 17.36 -30.24 -10.57
N LYS A 154 16.26 -29.51 -10.76
CA LYS A 154 16.21 -28.37 -11.70
C LYS A 154 16.95 -27.14 -11.16
N ALA A 155 16.92 -26.92 -9.84
CA ALA A 155 17.60 -25.82 -9.19
C ALA A 155 19.11 -26.07 -8.99
N PHE A 156 19.51 -27.33 -8.79
CA PHE A 156 20.90 -27.76 -8.54
C PHE A 156 21.30 -28.85 -9.56
N PRO A 157 21.71 -28.47 -10.79
CA PRO A 157 22.00 -29.42 -11.89
C PRO A 157 23.21 -30.34 -11.66
#